data_AF-A0A1J3IZS8-F1
#
_entry.id   AF-A0A1J3IZS8-F1
#
_cell.length_a   1.000
_cell.length_b   1.000
_cell.length_c   1.000
_cell.angle_alpha   90.00
_cell.angle_beta   90.00
_cell.angle_gamma   90.00
#
_symmetry.space_group_name_H-M   'P 1'
#
loop_
_entity.id
_entity.type
_entity.pdbx_description
1 polymer ?
#
loop_
_entity_poly.entity_id
_entity_poly.type
_entity_poly.pdbx_seq_one_letter_code
_entity_poly.pdbx_strand_id
1 'polypeptide(L)'
;NRYNLGSVMESYTGACFPGCEVPKWFRYQDYGSKIEKVLAKHRSENRFIGIALCAAVSFQDYQDQIKGFIVKCTCEFKNGSFRSFSCTIGGSKRPGIEPRKIESDHVFVCYTSLLQIKKQNGTEDKKVCSSSTTASFKFQVIDCEGQLVKCEVLKCGFSMVYEPEGTDHYNV
;
A
#
# COMPACT_ATOMS: atom_id res chain seq x y z
N ASN A 1 5.25 -29.89 24.38
CA ASN A 1 6.54 -29.62 23.69
C ASN A 1 6.25 -29.39 22.21
N ARG A 2 6.78 -28.29 21.66
CA ARG A 2 6.64 -27.76 20.27
C ARG A 2 5.48 -26.80 19.98
N TYR A 3 5.72 -25.59 20.44
CA TYR A 3 5.24 -24.31 19.92
C TYR A 3 5.32 -24.28 18.38
N ASN A 4 4.17 -24.09 17.72
CA ASN A 4 4.09 -23.56 16.36
C ASN A 4 3.26 -22.29 16.44
N LEU A 5 3.78 -21.27 17.12
CA LEU A 5 3.31 -19.91 16.90
C LEU A 5 3.98 -19.44 15.62
N GLY A 6 3.44 -19.92 14.49
CA GLY A 6 3.70 -19.37 13.18
C GLY A 6 3.19 -17.94 13.19
N SER A 7 4.04 -17.04 13.71
CA SER A 7 4.02 -15.63 13.39
C SER A 7 4.21 -15.56 11.87
N VAL A 8 3.11 -15.66 11.13
CA VAL A 8 3.06 -15.23 9.74
C VAL A 8 3.25 -13.72 9.79
N MET A 9 4.51 -13.32 9.94
CA MET A 9 5.00 -12.04 9.46
C MET A 9 4.81 -12.15 7.96
N GLU A 10 3.64 -11.72 7.47
CA GLU A 10 3.49 -11.39 6.07
C GLU A 10 4.71 -10.55 5.74
N SER A 11 5.58 -11.05 4.87
CA SER A 11 6.82 -10.41 4.48
C SER A 11 6.47 -9.11 3.75
N TYR A 12 6.27 -8.03 4.51
CA TYR A 12 5.96 -6.72 3.97
C TYR A 12 7.22 -6.18 3.29
N THR A 13 7.16 -5.98 1.98
CA THR A 13 8.20 -5.28 1.23
C THR A 13 7.96 -3.77 1.40
N GLY A 14 8.18 -3.29 2.62
CA GLY A 14 7.89 -1.91 2.99
C GLY A 14 8.86 -1.33 4.00
N ALA A 15 8.87 -0.01 4.07
CA ALA A 15 9.69 0.79 4.97
C ALA A 15 8.80 1.74 5.76
N CYS A 16 9.24 2.07 6.97
CA CYS A 16 8.60 3.04 7.85
C CYS A 16 9.68 3.98 8.39
N PHE A 17 9.44 5.29 8.32
CA PHE A 17 10.36 6.30 8.84
C PHE A 17 9.60 7.52 9.37
N PRO A 18 10.18 8.28 10.33
CA PRO A 18 9.56 9.50 10.84
C PRO A 18 9.37 10.54 9.74
N GLY A 19 8.19 11.18 9.71
CA GLY A 19 7.87 12.24 8.77
C GLY A 19 6.37 12.36 8.48
N CYS A 20 5.97 13.51 7.93
CA CYS A 20 4.59 13.84 7.61
C CYS A 20 4.33 14.03 6.11
N GLU A 21 5.36 13.86 5.27
CA GLU A 21 5.28 14.12 3.83
C GLU A 21 5.47 12.85 2.99
N VAL A 22 4.64 12.72 1.96
CA VAL A 22 4.79 11.66 0.95
C VAL A 22 5.98 12.00 0.04
N PRO A 23 6.89 11.04 -0.23
CA PRO A 23 8.03 11.30 -1.09
C PRO A 23 7.63 11.76 -2.50
N LYS A 24 8.34 12.75 -3.05
CA LYS A 24 8.03 13.36 -4.37
C LYS A 24 8.07 12.40 -5.57
N TRP A 25 8.69 11.23 -5.42
CA TRP A 25 8.75 10.20 -6.48
C TRP A 25 7.45 9.40 -6.63
N PHE A 26 6.47 9.58 -5.74
CA PHE A 26 5.10 9.11 -5.98
C PHE A 26 4.40 10.01 -7.00
N ARG A 27 3.97 9.42 -8.12
CA ARG A 27 3.37 10.14 -9.25
C ARG A 27 2.05 10.79 -8.89
N TYR A 28 1.22 10.09 -8.11
CA TYR A 28 -0.05 10.60 -7.63
C TYR A 28 0.02 10.72 -6.12
N GLN A 29 -0.34 11.89 -5.61
CA GLN A 29 -0.39 12.20 -4.19
C GLN A 29 -1.59 13.07 -3.93
N ASP A 30 -2.18 12.95 -2.75
CA ASP A 30 -3.26 13.82 -2.31
C ASP A 30 -3.28 13.91 -0.79
N TYR A 31 -3.84 14.99 -0.26
CA TYR A 31 -4.08 15.14 1.17
C TYR A 31 -5.22 14.24 1.63
N GLY A 32 -5.13 13.80 2.89
CA GLY A 32 -6.08 12.89 3.48
C GLY A 32 -5.84 11.42 3.11
N SER A 33 -6.89 10.62 3.31
CA SER A 33 -6.83 9.17 3.29
C SER A 33 -7.23 8.52 1.97
N LYS A 34 -7.65 9.28 0.95
CA LYS A 34 -8.17 8.71 -0.29
C LYS A 34 -7.68 9.46 -1.51
N ILE A 35 -7.24 8.73 -2.52
CA ILE A 35 -6.95 9.25 -3.85
C ILE A 35 -7.90 8.60 -4.84
N GLU A 36 -8.62 9.41 -5.62
CA GLU A 36 -9.40 8.94 -6.77
C GLU A 36 -8.86 9.60 -8.04
N LYS A 37 -8.42 8.79 -9.00
CA LYS A 37 -7.85 9.26 -10.27
C LYS A 37 -8.29 8.41 -11.44
N VAL A 38 -8.47 9.06 -12.59
CA VAL A 38 -8.61 8.38 -13.87
C VAL A 38 -7.21 7.99 -14.35
N LEU A 39 -6.95 6.70 -14.41
CA LEU A 39 -5.71 6.16 -14.96
C LEU A 39 -5.84 6.11 -16.47
N ALA A 40 -5.05 6.94 -17.16
CA ALA A 40 -4.99 6.93 -18.61
C ALA A 40 -4.47 5.58 -19.11
N LYS A 41 -4.90 5.20 -20.32
CA LYS A 41 -4.42 4.00 -20.98
C LYS A 41 -2.90 4.12 -21.16
N HIS A 42 -2.13 3.25 -20.51
CA HIS A 42 -0.67 3.30 -20.61
C HIS A 42 -0.23 2.47 -21.82
N ARG A 43 0.70 2.97 -22.65
CA ARG A 43 1.23 2.22 -23.81
C ARG A 43 1.84 0.87 -23.40
N SER A 44 2.28 0.78 -22.15
CA SER A 44 2.94 -0.38 -21.54
C SER A 44 2.04 -1.18 -20.59
N GLU A 45 0.72 -1.18 -20.77
CA GLU A 45 -0.21 -1.96 -19.93
C GLU A 45 0.16 -3.44 -19.81
N ASN A 46 0.70 -4.05 -20.88
CA ASN A 46 1.18 -5.44 -20.84
C ASN A 46 2.44 -5.63 -19.98
N ARG A 47 3.08 -4.56 -19.52
CA ARG A 47 4.31 -4.56 -18.71
C ARG A 47 4.08 -4.04 -17.29
N PHE A 48 2.83 -3.96 -16.84
CA PHE A 48 2.53 -3.63 -15.46
C PHE A 48 3.08 -4.73 -14.52
N ILE A 49 3.90 -4.35 -13.55
CA ILE A 49 4.56 -5.30 -12.63
C ILE A 49 4.15 -5.12 -11.16
N GLY A 50 3.53 -3.99 -10.79
CA GLY A 50 3.08 -3.75 -9.43
C GLY A 50 2.74 -2.29 -9.13
N ILE A 51 2.48 -2.00 -7.86
CA ILE A 51 2.08 -0.68 -7.37
C ILE A 51 2.94 -0.33 -6.16
N ALA A 52 3.53 0.86 -6.19
CA ALA A 52 4.10 1.47 -5.00
C ALA A 52 3.02 2.30 -4.30
N LEU A 53 2.93 2.17 -2.97
CA LEU A 53 1.96 2.83 -2.11
C LEU A 53 2.69 3.60 -1.00
N CYS A 54 2.12 4.73 -0.59
CA CYS A 54 2.63 5.53 0.51
C CYS A 54 1.50 6.19 1.32
N ALA A 55 1.69 6.28 2.64
CA ALA A 55 0.84 7.07 3.51
C ALA A 55 1.67 7.72 4.63
N ALA A 56 1.48 9.01 4.85
CA ALA A 56 1.92 9.72 6.04
C ALA A 56 0.77 9.71 7.06
N VAL A 57 1.07 9.24 8.27
CA VAL A 57 0.07 9.02 9.33
C VAL A 57 0.48 9.80 10.56
N SER A 58 -0.47 10.57 11.11
CA SER A 58 -0.33 11.26 12.39
C SER A 58 -0.69 10.32 13.54
N PHE A 59 0.17 10.34 14.56
CA PHE A 59 -0.04 9.63 15.82
C PHE A 59 -0.17 10.60 17.01
N GLN A 60 -0.23 11.92 16.76
CA GLN A 60 -0.14 12.96 17.80
C GLN A 60 -1.28 12.92 18.82
N ASP A 61 -2.50 12.63 18.39
CA ASP A 61 -3.68 12.56 19.26
C ASP A 61 -3.96 11.14 19.79
N TYR A 62 -3.09 10.18 19.47
CA TYR A 62 -3.29 8.80 19.85
C TYR A 62 -2.72 8.54 21.26
N GLN A 63 -3.52 8.92 22.27
CA GLN A 63 -3.20 8.81 23.70
C GLN A 63 -3.15 7.37 24.22
N ASP A 64 -3.73 6.42 23.49
CA ASP A 64 -3.76 5.02 23.92
C ASP A 64 -2.49 4.27 23.49
N GLN A 65 -1.94 3.54 24.43
CA GLN A 65 -0.85 2.61 24.22
C GLN A 65 -1.18 1.60 23.10
N ILE A 66 -0.60 1.79 21.91
CA ILE A 66 -0.86 0.92 20.75
C ILE A 66 -0.34 -0.48 21.03
N LYS A 67 -1.24 -1.43 21.33
CA LYS A 67 -0.95 -2.88 21.37
C LYS A 67 -0.46 -3.39 20.01
N GLY A 68 -0.87 -2.70 18.94
CA GLY A 68 -0.42 -2.88 17.57
C GLY A 68 -1.36 -2.18 16.61
N PHE A 69 -0.86 -1.87 15.41
CA PHE A 69 -1.66 -1.26 14.35
C PHE A 69 -1.20 -1.77 12.98
N ILE A 70 -2.08 -1.65 12.01
CA ILE A 70 -1.87 -1.99 10.62
C ILE A 70 -2.33 -0.81 9.78
N VAL A 71 -1.46 -0.32 8.91
CA VAL A 71 -1.83 0.64 7.88
C VAL A 71 -2.18 -0.14 6.63
N LYS A 72 -3.43 0.01 6.20
CA LYS A 72 -4.02 -0.73 5.09
C LYS A 72 -4.39 0.22 3.96
N CYS A 73 -4.16 -0.20 2.73
CA CYS A 73 -4.69 0.42 1.53
C CYS A 73 -5.70 -0.52 0.87
N THR A 74 -6.91 -0.03 0.61
CA THR A 74 -7.92 -0.70 -0.21
C THR A 74 -7.94 -0.03 -1.57
N CYS A 75 -7.68 -0.81 -2.62
CA CYS A 75 -7.61 -0.34 -3.98
C CYS A 75 -8.84 -0.85 -4.75
N GLU A 76 -9.53 0.03 -5.47
CA GLU A 76 -10.73 -0.28 -6.24
C GLU A 76 -10.62 0.28 -7.66
N PHE A 77 -11.02 -0.50 -8.66
CA PHE A 77 -10.95 -0.14 -10.07
C PHE A 77 -12.34 -0.28 -10.70
N LYS A 78 -12.92 0.82 -11.17
CA LYS A 78 -14.32 0.84 -11.63
C LYS A 78 -14.55 0.11 -12.96
N ASN A 79 -13.58 0.16 -13.88
CA ASN A 79 -13.74 -0.34 -15.26
C ASN A 79 -12.70 -1.41 -15.67
N GLY A 80 -12.09 -2.08 -14.68
CA GLY A 80 -11.11 -3.14 -14.92
C GLY A 80 -11.70 -4.56 -14.84
N SER A 81 -11.03 -5.53 -15.46
CA SER A 81 -11.22 -6.96 -15.15
C SER A 81 -10.92 -7.28 -13.67
N PHE A 82 -10.07 -6.43 -13.09
CA PHE A 82 -9.65 -6.34 -11.71
C PHE A 82 -10.60 -5.38 -10.96
N ARG A 83 -11.28 -5.83 -9.90
CA ARG A 83 -12.31 -5.03 -9.20
C ARG A 83 -11.79 -4.34 -7.94
N SER A 84 -11.13 -5.08 -7.07
CA SER A 84 -10.53 -4.53 -5.85
C SER A 84 -9.47 -5.45 -5.27
N PHE A 85 -8.60 -4.90 -4.42
CA PHE A 85 -7.65 -5.66 -3.60
C PHE A 85 -7.25 -4.86 -2.35
N SER A 86 -6.60 -5.51 -1.40
CA SER A 86 -6.16 -4.87 -0.16
C SER A 86 -4.67 -5.12 0.09
N CYS A 87 -3.96 -4.08 0.51
CA CYS A 87 -2.54 -4.17 0.85
C CYS A 87 -2.28 -3.64 2.25
N THR A 88 -1.52 -4.40 3.02
CA THR A 88 -0.88 -3.87 4.22
C THR A 88 0.38 -3.14 3.81
N ILE A 89 0.43 -1.83 4.06
CA ILE A 89 1.59 -0.99 3.70
C ILE A 89 2.57 -0.82 4.85
N GLY A 90 2.15 -1.16 6.07
CA GLY A 90 3.01 -1.18 7.25
C GLY A 90 2.21 -1.45 8.51
N GLY A 91 2.90 -1.52 9.63
CA GLY A 91 2.27 -1.76 10.92
C GLY A 91 3.25 -2.30 11.93
N SER A 92 2.79 -2.35 13.18
CA SER A 92 3.50 -2.98 14.29
C SER A 92 2.59 -4.03 14.89
N LYS A 93 2.95 -5.30 14.75
CA LYS A 93 2.36 -6.41 15.51
C LYS A 93 3.35 -6.75 16.61
N ARG A 94 3.09 -6.34 17.86
CA ARG A 94 3.92 -6.74 19.00
C ARG A 94 3.09 -7.42 20.08
N PRO A 95 2.78 -8.72 19.91
CA PRO A 95 2.26 -9.51 21.01
C PRO A 95 3.33 -9.60 22.12
N GLY A 96 3.01 -9.15 23.33
CA GLY A 96 3.81 -9.38 24.54
C GLY A 96 4.98 -8.43 24.84
N ILE A 97 5.12 -7.33 24.10
CA ILE A 97 6.07 -6.25 24.43
C ILE A 97 5.26 -5.03 24.86
N GLU A 98 5.72 -4.31 25.89
CA GLU A 98 5.06 -3.08 26.33
C GLU A 98 4.81 -2.13 25.15
N PRO A 99 3.62 -1.53 25.06
CA PRO A 99 3.26 -0.62 23.99
C PRO A 99 4.28 0.50 23.87
N ARG A 100 4.98 0.56 22.73
CA ARG A 100 5.86 1.69 22.44
C ARG A 100 5.02 2.84 21.93
N LYS A 101 5.16 4.01 22.54
CA LYS A 101 4.54 5.24 22.08
C LYS A 101 5.19 5.66 20.76
N ILE A 102 4.39 5.79 19.70
CA ILE A 102 4.81 6.46 18.48
C ILE A 102 4.41 7.92 18.67
N GLU A 103 5.38 8.75 19.03
CA GLU A 103 5.13 10.17 19.37
C GLU A 103 5.16 11.10 18.16
N SER A 104 5.60 10.60 17.00
CA SER A 104 5.74 11.39 15.79
C SER A 104 4.95 10.82 14.62
N ASP A 105 4.67 11.67 13.65
CA ASP A 105 4.14 11.24 12.37
C ASP A 105 5.12 10.29 11.69
N HIS A 106 4.59 9.31 10.98
CA HIS A 106 5.40 8.33 10.24
C HIS A 106 4.89 8.15 8.82
N VAL A 107 5.84 7.98 7.92
CA VAL A 107 5.61 7.65 6.51
C VAL A 107 5.81 6.17 6.31
N PHE A 108 4.78 5.50 5.80
CA PHE A 108 4.81 4.11 5.40
C PHE A 108 4.90 4.01 3.89
N VAL A 109 5.85 3.24 3.38
CA VAL A 109 6.07 2.99 1.96
C VAL A 109 6.05 1.49 1.71
N CYS A 110 5.36 1.02 0.68
CA CYS A 110 5.30 -0.40 0.34
C CYS A 110 5.25 -0.60 -1.17
N TYR A 111 5.84 -1.68 -1.66
CA TYR A 111 5.65 -2.18 -3.01
C TYR A 111 4.79 -3.45 -2.99
N THR A 112 3.71 -3.45 -3.76
CA THR A 112 2.89 -4.63 -3.98
C THR A 112 3.04 -5.11 -5.43
N SER A 113 3.58 -6.31 -5.60
CA SER A 113 3.76 -6.92 -6.91
C SER A 113 2.43 -7.37 -7.54
N LEU A 114 2.40 -7.40 -8.88
CA LEU A 114 1.27 -7.94 -9.64
C LEU A 114 0.95 -9.39 -9.23
N LEU A 115 1.96 -10.20 -8.87
CA LEU A 115 1.76 -11.57 -8.39
C LEU A 115 0.96 -11.61 -7.06
N GLN A 116 1.30 -10.75 -6.10
CA GLN A 116 0.55 -10.64 -4.84
C GLN A 116 -0.89 -10.17 -5.09
N ILE A 117 -1.04 -9.20 -5.99
CA ILE A 117 -2.33 -8.65 -6.43
C ILE A 117 -3.20 -9.75 -7.07
N LYS A 118 -2.64 -10.56 -7.99
CA LYS A 118 -3.34 -11.69 -8.63
C LYS A 118 -3.72 -12.80 -7.66
N LYS A 119 -2.84 -13.14 -6.70
CA LYS A 119 -3.11 -14.16 -5.68
C LYS A 119 -4.37 -13.85 -4.86
N GLN A 120 -4.60 -12.58 -4.52
CA GLN A 120 -5.82 -12.18 -3.79
C GLN A 120 -7.10 -12.34 -4.61
N ASN A 121 -7.00 -12.22 -5.93
CA ASN A 121 -8.16 -12.24 -6.84
C ASN A 121 -8.35 -13.59 -7.53
N GLY A 122 -7.61 -14.63 -7.15
CA GLY A 122 -7.80 -16.02 -7.60
C GLY A 122 -7.76 -16.20 -9.12
N THR A 123 -7.07 -15.32 -9.86
CA THR A 123 -7.11 -15.31 -11.33
C THR A 123 -5.73 -15.01 -11.93
N GLU A 124 -5.25 -15.90 -12.81
CA GLU A 124 -3.92 -15.81 -13.42
C GLU A 124 -3.87 -14.87 -14.64
N ASP A 125 -5.00 -14.69 -15.36
CA ASP A 125 -4.98 -14.11 -16.72
C ASP A 125 -5.63 -12.73 -16.89
N LYS A 126 -5.94 -12.04 -15.80
CA LYS A 126 -6.57 -10.71 -15.90
C LYS A 126 -5.53 -9.62 -16.14
N LYS A 127 -5.60 -8.95 -17.29
CA LYS A 127 -4.88 -7.69 -17.56
C LYS A 127 -5.36 -6.62 -16.58
N VAL A 128 -4.43 -6.14 -15.75
CA VAL A 128 -4.67 -5.00 -14.86
C VAL A 128 -4.73 -3.76 -15.73
N CYS A 129 -5.93 -3.20 -15.90
CA CYS A 129 -6.24 -2.05 -16.76
C CYS A 129 -6.02 -2.28 -18.26
N SER A 130 -7.04 -2.80 -18.96
CA SER A 130 -7.05 -2.86 -20.44
C SER A 130 -7.60 -1.58 -21.10
N SER A 131 -8.05 -0.62 -20.30
CA SER A 131 -8.75 0.61 -20.71
C SER A 131 -8.61 1.69 -19.64
N SER A 132 -8.89 2.94 -20.04
CA SER A 132 -9.01 4.06 -19.10
C SER A 132 -9.96 3.70 -17.97
N THR A 133 -9.46 3.71 -16.75
CA THR A 133 -10.17 3.23 -15.58
C THR A 133 -10.00 4.20 -14.43
N THR A 134 -11.10 4.55 -13.80
CA THR A 134 -11.06 5.25 -12.51
C THR A 134 -10.61 4.28 -11.43
N ALA A 135 -9.52 4.63 -10.74
CA ALA A 135 -9.00 3.90 -9.61
C ALA A 135 -9.12 4.74 -8.33
N SER A 136 -9.48 4.07 -7.24
CA SER A 136 -9.61 4.63 -5.90
C SER A 136 -8.67 3.89 -4.96
N PHE A 137 -7.85 4.63 -4.23
CA PHE A 137 -6.90 4.13 -3.24
C PHE A 137 -7.27 4.74 -1.89
N LYS A 138 -7.75 3.91 -0.96
CA LYS A 138 -8.19 4.34 0.37
C LYS A 138 -7.27 3.77 1.45
N PHE A 139 -6.66 4.64 2.22
CA PHE A 139 -5.72 4.34 3.29
C PHE A 139 -6.42 4.44 4.64
N GLN A 140 -6.20 3.45 5.50
CA GLN A 140 -6.83 3.39 6.82
C GLN A 140 -5.85 2.79 7.82
N VAL A 141 -5.94 3.24 9.06
CA VAL A 141 -5.22 2.65 10.19
C VAL A 141 -6.22 1.81 10.97
N ILE A 142 -5.92 0.52 11.12
CA ILE A 142 -6.71 -0.42 11.90
C ILE A 142 -5.87 -1.00 13.03
N ASP A 143 -6.51 -1.39 14.12
CA ASP A 143 -5.86 -2.12 15.20
C ASP A 143 -5.67 -3.60 14.83
N CYS A 144 -5.11 -4.39 15.75
CA CYS A 144 -4.94 -5.84 15.55
C CYS A 144 -6.26 -6.62 15.51
N GLU A 145 -7.38 -6.02 15.95
CA GLU A 145 -8.73 -6.59 15.90
C GLU A 145 -9.47 -6.19 14.61
N GLY A 146 -8.87 -5.31 13.81
CA GLY A 146 -9.43 -4.80 12.55
C GLY A 146 -10.34 -3.58 12.71
N GLN A 147 -10.42 -2.98 13.89
CA GLN A 147 -11.21 -1.78 14.13
C GLN A 147 -10.44 -0.53 13.71
N LEU A 148 -11.17 0.49 13.25
CA LEU A 148 -10.56 1.75 12.85
C LEU A 148 -9.96 2.49 14.05
N VAL A 149 -8.72 2.89 13.87
CA VAL A 149 -7.95 3.65 14.85
C VAL A 149 -8.14 5.13 14.57
N LYS A 150 -8.17 5.96 15.62
CA LYS A 150 -8.29 7.43 15.51
C LYS A 150 -7.06 8.14 14.89
N CYS A 151 -6.09 7.40 14.34
CA CYS A 151 -4.96 7.97 13.63
C CYS A 151 -5.41 8.58 12.30
N GLU A 152 -4.93 9.79 12.01
CA GLU A 152 -5.24 10.48 10.76
C GLU A 152 -4.20 10.14 9.68
N VAL A 153 -4.67 9.85 8.46
CA VAL A 153 -3.79 9.82 7.29
C VAL A 153 -3.71 11.25 6.74
N LEU A 154 -2.58 11.90 6.95
CA LEU A 154 -2.35 13.29 6.57
C LEU A 154 -2.26 13.45 5.05
N LYS A 155 -1.55 12.53 4.40
CA LYS A 155 -1.28 12.54 2.98
C LYS A 155 -1.00 11.13 2.49
N CYS A 156 -1.44 10.80 1.29
CA CYS A 156 -1.16 9.51 0.69
C CYS A 156 -0.66 9.65 -0.74
N GLY A 157 -0.14 8.55 -1.29
CA GLY A 157 0.37 8.52 -2.64
C GLY A 157 0.46 7.12 -3.23
N PHE A 158 0.47 7.05 -4.55
CA PHE A 158 0.71 5.83 -5.29
C PHE A 158 1.40 6.07 -6.63
N SER A 159 2.08 5.03 -7.11
CA SER A 159 2.66 4.95 -8.44
C SER A 159 2.42 3.57 -9.03
N MET A 160 1.90 3.53 -10.26
CA MET A 160 1.90 2.30 -11.06
C MET A 160 3.33 2.03 -11.52
N VAL A 161 3.81 0.79 -11.36
CA VAL A 161 5.17 0.37 -11.72
C VAL A 161 5.10 -0.54 -12.94
N TYR A 162 5.95 -0.24 -13.93
CA TYR A 162 6.03 -0.96 -15.20
C TYR A 162 7.47 -1.43 -15.43
N GLU A 163 7.62 -2.54 -16.15
CA GLU A 163 8.93 -3.00 -16.63
C GLU A 163 9.54 -1.99 -17.62
N PRO A 164 10.86 -1.74 -17.58
CA PRO A 164 11.55 -0.88 -18.55
C PRO A 164 11.33 -1.31 -20.00
N GLU A 165 11.38 -0.37 -20.95
CA GLU A 165 11.50 -0.74 -22.36
C GLU A 165 12.89 -1.31 -22.55
N GLY A 166 12.99 -2.54 -23.07
CA GLY A 166 14.28 -3.08 -23.49
C GLY A 166 14.87 -2.09 -24.48
N THR A 167 16.00 -1.46 -24.13
CA THR A 167 16.82 -0.81 -25.12
C THR A 167 17.38 -1.91 -26.01
N ASP A 168 16.87 -2.01 -27.24
CA ASP A 168 17.53 -2.76 -28.30
C ASP A 168 18.93 -2.16 -28.48
N HIS A 169 19.92 -2.76 -27.79
CA HIS A 169 21.32 -2.41 -27.93
C HIS A 169 21.87 -2.99 -29.23
N TYR A 170 21.68 -2.33 -30.36
CA TYR A 170 22.57 -2.32 -31.54
C TYR A 170 22.26 -1.03 -32.33
N ASN A 171 23.20 -0.12 -32.61
CA ASN A 171 24.33 -0.33 -33.50
C ASN A 171 25.52 0.58 -33.12
N VAL A 172 26.70 -0.03 -32.96
CA VAL A 172 28.00 0.57 -33.29
C VAL A 172 28.31 0.19 -34.73
#